data_AF-A0A498I5I3-F1
#
_entry.id   AF-A0A498I5I3-F1
#
_cell.length_a   1.000
_cell.length_b   1.000
_cell.length_c   1.000
_cell.angle_alpha   90.00
_cell.angle_beta   90.00
_cell.angle_gamma   90.00
#
_symmetry.space_group_name_H-M   'P 1'
#
loop_
_entity.id
_entity.type
_entity.pdbx_description
1 polymer ?
#
loop_
_entity_poly.entity_id
_entity_poly.type
_entity_poly.pdbx_seq_one_letter_code
_entity_poly.pdbx_strand_id
1 'polypeptide(L)'
;MHAFVNGEYIGFAHGSHEEKSFVFEKPVPLKAGVNQISLLAMTIGLPDSGAYMEHRYAGPNLVTVLGLNTGTLDLTRNGWWHQVGLNGEKLQVFTEEGSKQVQWHKTKAVAEGLTWYKTYFDAPEGNDPVAIRMAGMGKGMIWVNGKSIGHHWTSFLSPLGEPTQAKYHIPRSINPKQNLLVVLEEQPAKPKPIEILIVNRDTICSVITEYHPPNVNSWARKDGIFRPVFDVIKTSADIKCPKHKKVVVVEFASFGDPAGICGSFVLGKCNSPVSKEIVEQHCMGKISCSVPIDRKIFSRKNEGCPDIKKTLAIQVKCAI
;
A
#
# COMPACT_ATOMS: atom_id res chain seq x y z
N MET A 1 8.68 12.49 -12.69
CA MET A 1 9.58 13.63 -12.99
C MET A 1 8.79 14.91 -12.83
N HIS A 2 9.40 15.91 -12.21
CA HIS A 2 8.85 17.28 -12.12
C HIS A 2 9.75 18.23 -12.90
N ALA A 3 9.15 19.25 -13.51
CA ALA A 3 9.87 20.25 -14.30
C ALA A 3 9.65 21.65 -13.73
N PHE A 4 10.73 22.43 -13.71
CA PHE A 4 10.73 23.82 -13.30
C PHE A 4 11.47 24.66 -14.35
N VAL A 5 10.96 25.85 -14.64
CA VAL A 5 11.61 26.81 -15.54
C VAL A 5 11.68 28.16 -14.83
N ASN A 6 12.88 28.71 -14.72
CA ASN A 6 13.15 29.98 -14.04
C ASN A 6 12.64 30.03 -12.57
N GLY A 7 12.61 28.87 -11.91
CA GLY A 7 12.10 28.72 -10.53
C GLY A 7 10.59 28.46 -10.44
N GLU A 8 9.85 28.57 -11.54
CA GLU A 8 8.41 28.31 -11.58
C GLU A 8 8.11 26.82 -11.82
N TYR A 9 7.11 26.29 -11.11
CA TYR A 9 6.66 24.91 -11.28
C TYR A 9 5.82 24.76 -12.56
N ILE A 10 6.27 23.91 -13.48
CA ILE A 10 5.58 23.66 -14.76
C ILE A 10 4.62 22.48 -14.65
N GLY A 11 4.99 21.45 -13.89
CA GLY A 11 4.18 20.26 -13.73
C GLY A 11 5.01 19.00 -13.55
N PHE A 12 4.33 17.86 -13.68
CA PHE A 12 4.92 16.55 -13.53
C PHE A 12 4.31 15.54 -14.50
N ALA A 13 5.04 14.44 -14.73
CA ALA A 13 4.53 13.22 -15.33
C ALA A 13 5.25 12.01 -14.75
N HIS A 14 4.65 10.84 -14.93
CA HIS A 14 5.18 9.56 -14.50
C HIS A 14 4.79 8.46 -15.49
N GLY A 15 5.57 7.38 -15.51
CA GLY A 15 5.19 6.14 -16.15
C GLY A 15 4.24 5.31 -15.28
N SER A 16 3.97 4.09 -15.73
CA SER A 16 3.25 3.06 -15.01
C SER A 16 4.20 1.97 -14.51
N HIS A 17 3.66 0.94 -13.88
CA HIS A 17 4.44 -0.24 -13.49
C HIS A 17 4.98 -1.00 -14.72
N GLU A 18 4.15 -1.11 -15.77
CA GLU A 18 4.44 -1.84 -17.00
C GLU A 18 5.31 -1.02 -17.94
N GLU A 19 4.87 0.20 -18.27
CA GLU A 19 5.60 1.13 -19.13
C GLU A 19 6.17 2.28 -18.30
N LYS A 20 7.48 2.23 -18.06
CA LYS A 20 8.21 3.18 -17.21
C LYS A 20 8.62 4.43 -17.98
N SER A 21 8.75 4.33 -19.30
CA SER A 21 9.08 5.45 -20.18
C SER A 21 7.84 6.32 -20.38
N PHE A 22 8.05 7.63 -20.42
CA PHE A 22 6.98 8.60 -20.67
C PHE A 22 7.57 9.87 -21.28
N VAL A 23 6.71 10.62 -21.98
CA VAL A 23 7.01 11.96 -22.49
C VAL A 23 6.29 12.99 -21.65
N PHE A 24 7.01 14.00 -21.20
CA PHE A 24 6.43 15.18 -20.54
C PHE A 24 6.55 16.37 -21.48
N GLU A 25 5.40 16.86 -21.97
CA GLU A 25 5.33 17.99 -22.89
C GLU A 25 4.35 19.02 -22.34
N LYS A 26 4.85 20.25 -22.09
CA LYS A 26 4.05 21.39 -21.60
C LYS A 26 4.60 22.69 -22.17
N PRO A 27 3.74 23.69 -22.44
CA PRO A 27 4.19 25.06 -22.68
C PRO A 27 4.97 25.58 -21.47
N VAL A 28 6.07 26.30 -21.72
CA VAL A 28 6.92 26.88 -20.68
C VAL A 28 7.19 28.37 -20.95
N PRO A 29 7.21 29.22 -19.90
CA PRO A 29 7.54 30.63 -20.06
C PRO A 29 9.06 30.81 -20.14
N LEU A 30 9.54 31.13 -21.35
CA LEU A 30 10.94 31.51 -21.57
C LEU A 30 11.05 33.04 -21.65
N LYS A 31 12.11 33.58 -21.05
CA LYS A 31 12.48 35.00 -21.15
C LYS A 31 13.65 35.19 -22.10
N ALA A 32 13.83 36.42 -22.59
CA ALA A 32 15.04 36.77 -23.34
C ALA A 32 16.29 36.56 -22.48
N GLY A 33 17.34 35.97 -23.07
CA GLY A 33 18.59 35.66 -22.39
C GLY A 33 18.60 34.28 -21.73
N VAL A 34 19.28 34.18 -20.57
CA VAL A 34 19.51 32.90 -19.88
C VAL A 34 18.23 32.44 -19.17
N ASN A 35 17.84 31.19 -19.45
CA ASN A 35 16.74 30.50 -18.79
C ASN A 35 17.30 29.31 -17.99
N GLN A 36 16.77 29.08 -16.80
CA GLN A 36 17.15 27.94 -15.96
C GLN A 36 16.08 26.86 -16.06
N ILE A 37 16.47 25.67 -16.51
CA ILE A 37 15.61 24.50 -16.57
C ILE A 37 16.09 23.50 -15.52
N SER A 38 15.22 23.17 -14.56
CA SER A 38 15.51 22.20 -13.51
C SER A 38 14.56 21.02 -13.62
N LEU A 39 15.12 19.81 -13.68
CA LEU A 39 14.37 18.56 -13.74
C LEU A 39 14.59 17.78 -12.45
N LEU A 40 13.52 17.57 -11.69
CA LEU A 40 13.54 16.66 -10.55
C LEU A 40 13.12 15.26 -11.00
N ALA A 41 14.13 14.41 -11.21
CA ALA A 41 13.97 13.00 -11.50
C ALA A 41 14.01 12.18 -10.21
N MET A 42 13.21 11.12 -10.16
CA MET A 42 13.08 10.25 -8.99
C MET A 42 12.69 8.84 -9.42
N THR A 43 13.07 7.87 -8.63
CA THR A 43 12.69 6.46 -8.78
C THR A 43 11.65 6.09 -7.72
N ILE A 44 10.71 5.21 -8.07
CA ILE A 44 9.71 4.66 -7.14
C ILE A 44 10.03 3.18 -6.99
N GLY A 45 11.08 2.92 -6.21
CA GLY A 45 11.73 1.62 -6.15
C GLY A 45 12.63 1.36 -7.37
N LEU A 46 13.34 0.24 -7.32
CA LEU A 46 14.15 -0.30 -8.41
C LEU A 46 13.53 -1.62 -8.90
N PRO A 47 13.78 -2.02 -10.16
CA PRO A 47 13.38 -3.34 -10.64
C PRO A 47 13.89 -4.45 -9.72
N ASP A 48 13.03 -5.40 -9.38
CA ASP A 48 13.29 -6.50 -8.43
C ASP A 48 13.24 -7.88 -9.09
N SER A 49 12.88 -7.96 -10.38
CA SER A 49 12.82 -9.19 -11.16
C SER A 49 13.11 -8.95 -12.66
N GLY A 50 13.57 -10.02 -13.32
CA GLY A 50 13.90 -10.03 -14.75
C GLY A 50 15.40 -10.20 -15.04
N ALA A 51 15.72 -10.47 -16.31
CA ALA A 51 17.12 -10.55 -16.76
C ALA A 51 17.74 -9.16 -16.90
N TYR A 52 19.07 -9.10 -16.71
CA TYR A 52 19.91 -7.91 -16.94
C TYR A 52 19.44 -6.65 -16.21
N MET A 53 18.97 -6.78 -14.96
CA MET A 53 18.47 -5.64 -14.17
C MET A 53 19.54 -4.57 -13.92
N GLU A 54 20.80 -4.97 -13.83
CA GLU A 54 21.97 -4.12 -13.67
C GLU A 54 22.22 -3.17 -14.86
N HIS A 55 21.68 -3.48 -16.04
CA HIS A 55 21.78 -2.64 -17.23
C HIS A 55 20.63 -1.63 -17.36
N ARG A 56 19.63 -1.69 -16.48
CA ARG A 56 18.49 -0.77 -16.53
C ARG A 56 18.86 0.58 -15.93
N TYR A 57 18.62 1.64 -16.68
CA TYR A 57 18.83 3.02 -16.24
C TYR A 57 17.50 3.74 -16.03
N ALA A 58 17.53 4.79 -15.21
CA ALA A 58 16.40 5.66 -14.93
C ALA A 58 16.85 7.12 -14.95
N GLY A 59 15.99 8.00 -15.46
CA GLY A 59 16.26 9.44 -15.54
C GLY A 59 15.88 10.01 -16.91
N PRO A 60 16.07 11.34 -17.10
CA PRO A 60 15.84 11.99 -18.37
C PRO A 60 16.75 11.41 -19.46
N ASN A 61 16.16 11.02 -20.60
CA ASN A 61 16.89 10.49 -21.76
C ASN A 61 17.03 11.54 -22.88
N LEU A 62 15.95 12.29 -23.16
CA LEU A 62 15.89 13.31 -24.19
C LEU A 62 15.26 14.58 -23.60
N VAL A 63 15.87 15.74 -23.85
CA VAL A 63 15.33 17.05 -23.45
C VAL A 63 15.39 18.00 -24.63
N THR A 64 14.23 18.44 -25.11
CA THR A 64 14.10 19.33 -26.27
C THR A 64 13.21 20.52 -25.97
N VAL A 65 13.50 21.67 -26.58
CA VAL A 65 12.62 22.84 -26.62
C VAL A 65 12.03 22.97 -28.01
N LEU A 66 10.71 22.88 -28.10
CA LEU A 66 9.95 22.99 -29.33
C LEU A 66 9.49 24.44 -29.57
N GLY A 67 9.18 24.78 -30.82
CA GLY A 67 8.49 26.03 -31.15
C GLY A 67 9.36 27.29 -31.16
N LEU A 68 10.70 27.15 -31.25
CA LEU A 68 11.57 28.30 -31.50
C LEU A 68 11.60 28.65 -33.00
N ASN A 69 11.90 29.91 -33.33
CA ASN A 69 12.06 30.35 -34.73
C ASN A 69 13.16 29.57 -35.48
N THR A 70 14.14 29.02 -34.76
CA THR A 70 15.22 28.18 -35.30
C THR A 70 14.86 26.70 -35.40
N GLY A 71 13.60 26.34 -35.14
CA GLY A 71 13.13 24.95 -35.06
C GLY A 71 13.27 24.36 -33.65
N THR A 72 13.46 23.04 -33.59
CA THR A 72 13.61 22.32 -32.32
C THR A 72 15.05 22.42 -31.83
N LEU A 73 15.21 22.81 -30.57
CA LEU A 73 16.51 22.84 -29.89
C LEU A 73 16.66 21.60 -29.00
N ASP A 74 17.66 20.77 -29.29
CA ASP A 74 18.03 19.63 -28.45
C ASP A 74 19.02 20.06 -27.35
N LEU A 75 18.65 19.85 -26.10
CA LEU A 75 19.44 20.19 -24.90
C LEU A 75 20.10 18.97 -24.25
N THR A 76 19.93 17.78 -24.82
CA THR A 76 20.34 16.50 -24.20
C THR A 76 21.83 16.44 -23.93
N ARG A 77 22.63 16.97 -24.86
CA ARG A 77 24.10 17.02 -24.76
C ARG A 77 24.64 18.32 -24.17
N ASN A 78 23.78 19.19 -23.65
CA ASN A 78 24.24 20.36 -22.92
C ASN A 78 24.94 19.94 -21.62
N GLY A 79 25.75 20.83 -21.04
CA GLY A 79 26.31 20.61 -19.71
C GLY A 79 25.20 20.61 -18.65
N TRP A 80 24.98 19.47 -17.98
CA TRP A 80 23.99 19.32 -16.91
C TRP A 80 24.65 19.34 -15.53
N TRP A 81 24.02 20.06 -14.60
CA TRP A 81 24.43 20.11 -13.20
C TRP A 81 23.53 19.17 -12.41
N HIS A 82 24.13 18.41 -11.49
CA HIS A 82 23.40 17.41 -10.71
C HIS A 82 23.41 17.76 -9.22
N GLN A 83 22.26 17.62 -8.59
CA GLN A 83 22.10 17.67 -7.14
C GLN A 83 21.37 16.40 -6.68
N VAL A 84 22.00 15.65 -5.78
CA VAL A 84 21.35 14.52 -5.11
C VAL A 84 20.51 15.01 -3.93
N GLY A 85 19.25 14.57 -3.89
CA GLY A 85 18.31 14.84 -2.80
C GLY A 85 17.80 16.27 -2.72
N LEU A 86 16.74 16.45 -1.96
CA LEU A 86 16.12 17.73 -1.66
C LEU A 86 16.81 18.42 -0.48
N ASN A 87 16.78 19.75 -0.44
CA ASN A 87 17.37 20.51 0.67
C ASN A 87 16.72 20.15 2.02
N GLY A 88 15.40 19.92 2.04
CA GLY A 88 14.70 19.48 3.26
C GLY A 88 15.15 18.12 3.76
N GLU A 89 15.55 17.21 2.86
CA GLU A 89 16.11 15.91 3.26
C GLU A 89 17.51 16.07 3.86
N LYS A 90 18.37 16.92 3.24
CA LYS A 90 19.72 17.22 3.74
C LYS A 90 19.69 17.85 5.14
N LEU A 91 18.74 18.76 5.37
CA LEU A 91 18.51 19.39 6.67
C LEU A 91 17.74 18.49 7.65
N GLN A 92 17.28 17.33 7.19
CA GLN A 92 16.47 16.38 7.96
C GLN A 92 15.25 17.04 8.62
N VAL A 93 14.51 17.88 7.89
CA VAL A 93 13.39 18.67 8.46
C VAL A 93 12.25 17.82 9.03
N PHE A 94 12.29 16.50 8.79
CA PHE A 94 11.43 15.49 9.37
C PHE A 94 11.78 15.07 10.81
N THR A 95 12.90 15.55 11.37
CA THR A 95 13.29 15.40 12.78
C THR A 95 12.98 16.67 13.58
N GLU A 96 12.92 16.57 14.92
CA GLU A 96 12.69 17.74 15.79
C GLU A 96 13.80 18.77 15.66
N GLU A 97 15.06 18.32 15.54
CA GLU A 97 16.23 19.17 15.41
C GLU A 97 16.29 19.82 14.02
N GLY A 98 16.08 19.04 12.96
CA GLY A 98 16.06 19.53 11.58
C GLY A 98 14.93 20.51 11.33
N SER A 99 13.76 20.27 11.94
CA SER A 99 12.60 21.15 11.81
C SER A 99 12.85 22.57 12.36
N LYS A 100 13.80 22.76 13.29
CA LYS A 100 14.17 24.07 13.85
C LYS A 100 15.09 24.88 12.92
N GLN A 101 15.70 24.24 11.93
CA GLN A 101 16.65 24.89 11.02
C GLN A 101 15.97 25.67 9.88
N VAL A 102 14.65 25.55 9.75
CA VAL A 102 13.87 26.18 8.67
C VAL A 102 12.72 27.00 9.24
N GLN A 103 12.29 28.00 8.48
CA GLN A 103 11.12 28.79 8.82
C GLN A 103 9.85 28.10 8.31
N TRP A 104 8.92 27.88 9.23
CA TRP A 104 7.61 27.31 8.92
C TRP A 104 6.55 28.40 8.90
N HIS A 105 5.65 28.32 7.93
CA HIS A 105 4.51 29.23 7.83
C HIS A 105 3.20 28.46 7.96
N LYS A 106 2.13 29.14 8.41
CA LYS A 106 0.80 28.55 8.43
C LYS A 106 0.39 28.20 6.99
N THR A 107 -0.12 26.99 6.82
CA THR A 107 -0.51 26.44 5.52
C THR A 107 -1.58 27.27 4.83
N LYS A 108 -1.38 27.55 3.53
CA LYS A 108 -2.42 28.08 2.62
C LYS A 108 -3.38 26.96 2.21
N ALA A 109 -4.61 27.30 1.79
CA ALA A 109 -5.62 26.30 1.44
C ALA A 109 -5.22 25.37 0.27
N VAL A 110 -4.32 25.84 -0.62
CA VAL A 110 -3.67 25.07 -1.68
C VAL A 110 -2.19 25.42 -1.62
N ALA A 111 -1.32 24.41 -1.58
CA ALA A 111 0.12 24.66 -1.77
C ALA A 111 0.57 24.20 -3.15
N GLU A 112 1.71 24.74 -3.55
CA GLU A 112 2.43 24.36 -4.76
C GLU A 112 3.12 22.99 -4.54
N GLY A 113 3.56 22.36 -5.64
CA GLY A 113 4.33 21.11 -5.56
C GLY A 113 5.68 21.32 -4.84
N LEU A 114 6.23 20.23 -4.29
CA LEU A 114 7.44 20.22 -3.45
C LEU A 114 7.34 21.06 -2.16
N THR A 115 6.25 20.88 -1.43
CA THR A 115 6.00 21.52 -0.14
C THR A 115 6.22 20.55 1.01
N TRP A 116 6.86 21.01 2.09
CA TRP A 116 6.92 20.28 3.36
C TRP A 116 5.83 20.77 4.30
N TYR A 117 5.12 19.84 4.92
CA TYR A 117 4.14 20.10 5.97
C TYR A 117 4.57 19.45 7.27
N LYS A 118 4.21 20.07 8.39
CA LYS A 118 4.32 19.45 9.70
C LYS A 118 3.12 19.73 10.57
N THR A 119 2.87 18.82 11.50
CA THR A 119 1.92 19.02 12.61
C THR A 119 2.31 18.08 13.76
N TYR A 120 1.63 18.24 14.90
CA TYR A 120 1.72 17.33 16.03
C TYR A 120 0.39 16.62 16.25
N PHE A 121 0.44 15.36 16.68
CA PHE A 121 -0.75 14.59 17.04
C PHE A 121 -0.50 13.72 18.27
N ASP A 122 -1.55 13.51 19.05
CA ASP A 122 -1.53 12.58 20.18
C ASP A 122 -1.89 11.17 19.69
N ALA A 123 -1.32 10.13 20.32
CA ALA A 123 -1.61 8.76 19.92
C ALA A 123 -3.10 8.45 20.17
N PRO A 124 -3.82 7.87 19.20
CA PRO A 124 -5.19 7.45 19.43
C PRO A 124 -5.29 6.43 20.55
N GLU A 125 -6.37 6.47 21.33
CA GLU A 125 -6.57 5.57 22.47
C GLU A 125 -6.55 4.08 22.06
N GLY A 126 -6.27 3.23 23.05
CA GLY A 126 -6.23 1.78 22.89
C GLY A 126 -5.05 1.25 22.09
N ASN A 127 -5.10 -0.05 21.79
CA ASN A 127 -3.99 -0.81 21.21
C ASN A 127 -4.22 -1.19 19.73
N ASP A 128 -5.27 -0.67 19.08
CA ASP A 128 -5.68 -1.11 17.73
C ASP A 128 -4.75 -0.54 16.66
N PRO A 129 -4.41 -1.21 15.57
CA PRO A 129 -3.46 -0.66 14.60
C PRO A 129 -3.83 0.76 14.14
N VAL A 130 -2.83 1.62 13.96
CA VAL A 130 -3.03 3.01 13.50
C VAL A 130 -2.74 3.09 12.01
N ALA A 131 -3.48 3.94 11.33
CA ALA A 131 -3.18 4.36 9.97
C ALA A 131 -3.37 5.86 9.81
N ILE A 132 -2.77 6.42 8.77
CA ILE A 132 -3.04 7.78 8.30
C ILE A 132 -3.73 7.70 6.95
N ARG A 133 -4.83 8.43 6.80
CA ARG A 133 -5.53 8.63 5.53
C ARG A 133 -5.03 9.93 4.92
N MET A 134 -4.48 9.85 3.73
CA MET A 134 -3.86 10.98 3.02
C MET A 134 -4.86 11.67 2.07
N ALA A 135 -6.10 11.90 2.53
CA ALA A 135 -7.12 12.52 1.70
C ALA A 135 -6.74 13.98 1.36
N GLY A 136 -6.93 14.37 0.09
CA GLY A 136 -6.53 15.68 -0.41
C GLY A 136 -5.04 15.83 -0.74
N MET A 137 -4.25 14.77 -0.57
CA MET A 137 -2.82 14.73 -0.90
C MET A 137 -2.58 14.14 -2.29
N GLY A 138 -1.36 14.30 -2.81
CA GLY A 138 -0.97 13.81 -4.13
C GLY A 138 0.05 12.68 -4.04
N LYS A 139 1.33 13.04 -4.00
CA LYS A 139 2.45 12.11 -3.93
C LYS A 139 3.52 12.64 -3.01
N GLY A 140 4.18 11.77 -2.25
CA GLY A 140 5.37 12.14 -1.52
C GLY A 140 5.75 11.13 -0.47
N MET A 141 6.16 11.64 0.70
CA MET A 141 6.73 10.83 1.78
C MET A 141 6.19 11.28 3.14
N ILE A 142 6.02 10.31 4.04
CA ILE A 142 5.52 10.55 5.38
C ILE A 142 6.56 10.11 6.42
N TRP A 143 6.71 10.93 7.46
CA TRP A 143 7.51 10.63 8.64
C TRP A 143 6.71 10.84 9.92
N VAL A 144 6.94 9.98 10.90
CA VAL A 144 6.45 10.11 12.27
C VAL A 144 7.64 10.04 13.22
N ASN A 145 7.85 11.08 14.02
CA ASN A 145 8.97 11.20 14.97
C ASN A 145 10.34 10.92 14.31
N GLY A 146 10.61 11.53 13.15
CA GLY A 146 11.85 11.34 12.41
C GLY A 146 11.97 10.02 11.63
N LYS A 147 11.03 9.08 11.79
CA LYS A 147 11.05 7.77 11.11
C LYS A 147 10.12 7.78 9.91
N SER A 148 10.63 7.43 8.74
CA SER A 148 9.80 7.30 7.54
C SER A 148 8.83 6.13 7.70
N ILE A 149 7.56 6.34 7.33
CA ILE A 149 6.54 5.30 7.25
C ILE A 149 6.20 4.92 5.80
N GLY A 150 6.92 5.48 4.83
CA GLY A 150 6.84 5.15 3.41
C GLY A 150 6.36 6.29 2.51
N HIS A 151 6.35 5.98 1.21
CA HIS A 151 5.81 6.85 0.17
C HIS A 151 4.28 6.86 0.23
N HIS A 152 3.67 8.03 0.05
CA HIS A 152 2.25 8.13 -0.30
C HIS A 152 2.09 8.50 -1.77
N TRP A 153 1.08 7.93 -2.42
CA TRP A 153 0.74 8.27 -3.79
C TRP A 153 -0.76 8.10 -4.04
N THR A 154 -1.54 9.02 -3.47
CA THR A 154 -3.00 9.03 -3.58
C THR A 154 -3.51 9.51 -4.93
N SER A 155 -2.71 10.25 -5.70
CA SER A 155 -3.04 10.63 -7.08
C SER A 155 -2.80 9.52 -8.11
N PHE A 156 -2.18 8.39 -7.71
CA PHE A 156 -2.07 7.22 -8.58
C PHE A 156 -3.35 6.39 -8.47
N LEU A 157 -4.18 6.46 -9.50
CA LEU A 157 -5.52 5.90 -9.49
C LEU A 157 -5.55 4.51 -10.14
N SER A 158 -6.40 3.65 -9.61
CA SER A 158 -6.85 2.42 -10.26
C SER A 158 -7.69 2.73 -11.51
N PRO A 159 -7.96 1.73 -12.38
CA PRO A 159 -8.91 1.90 -13.48
C PRO A 159 -10.32 2.34 -13.06
N LEU A 160 -10.66 2.16 -11.78
CA LEU A 160 -11.93 2.61 -11.19
C LEU A 160 -11.91 4.06 -10.71
N GLY A 161 -10.79 4.78 -10.88
CA GLY A 161 -10.64 6.17 -10.44
C GLY A 161 -10.37 6.34 -8.94
N GLU A 162 -10.15 5.25 -8.21
CA GLU A 162 -9.82 5.29 -6.78
C GLU A 162 -8.31 5.23 -6.53
N PRO A 163 -7.77 5.91 -5.51
CA PRO A 163 -6.36 5.78 -5.13
C PRO A 163 -5.98 4.32 -4.90
N THR A 164 -4.87 3.86 -5.50
CA THR A 164 -4.39 2.48 -5.29
C THR A 164 -4.06 2.20 -3.82
N GLN A 165 -3.64 3.24 -3.08
CA GLN A 165 -3.52 3.20 -1.63
C GLN A 165 -3.91 4.55 -1.01
N ALA A 166 -4.98 4.57 -0.22
CA ALA A 166 -5.45 5.77 0.48
C ALA A 166 -5.02 5.84 1.96
N LYS A 167 -4.66 4.69 2.55
CA LYS A 167 -4.37 4.53 3.98
C LYS A 167 -2.96 3.94 4.15
N TYR A 168 -2.18 4.54 5.04
CA TYR A 168 -0.78 4.18 5.28
C TYR A 168 -0.60 3.79 6.75
N HIS A 169 0.09 2.69 7.01
CA HIS A 169 0.23 2.17 8.36
C HIS A 169 1.16 3.04 9.22
N ILE A 170 0.75 3.35 10.44
CA ILE A 170 1.61 3.91 11.48
C ILE A 170 1.86 2.82 12.53
N PRO A 171 3.10 2.36 12.71
CA PRO A 171 3.44 1.41 13.77
C PRO A 171 3.02 1.93 15.15
N ARG A 172 2.48 1.06 16.01
CA ARG A 172 1.94 1.46 17.32
C ARG A 172 2.98 1.97 18.32
N SER A 173 4.27 1.78 18.04
CA SER A 173 5.40 2.28 18.85
C SER A 173 5.63 3.79 18.67
N ILE A 174 4.59 4.59 18.91
CA ILE A 174 4.60 6.06 18.91
C ILE A 174 4.43 6.59 20.34
N ASN A 175 4.77 7.85 20.58
CA ASN A 175 4.64 8.47 21.90
C ASN A 175 3.16 8.67 22.25
N PRO A 176 2.79 8.69 23.54
CA PRO A 176 1.40 8.96 23.94
C PRO A 176 0.89 10.33 23.45
N LYS A 177 1.75 11.34 23.43
CA LYS A 177 1.43 12.72 23.04
C LYS A 177 2.52 13.32 22.18
N GLN A 178 2.17 14.39 21.47
CA GLN A 178 3.13 15.25 20.73
C GLN A 178 4.01 14.47 19.74
N ASN A 179 3.41 13.58 18.95
CA ASN A 179 4.12 12.95 17.85
C ASN A 179 4.26 13.92 16.69
N LEU A 180 5.49 14.16 16.24
CA LEU A 180 5.78 14.98 15.08
C LEU A 180 5.41 14.20 13.81
N LEU A 181 4.43 14.71 13.06
CA LEU A 181 4.10 14.25 11.71
C LEU A 181 4.71 15.23 10.71
N VAL A 182 5.54 14.73 9.80
CA VAL A 182 6.07 15.51 8.67
C VAL A 182 5.71 14.83 7.36
N VAL A 183 5.26 15.62 6.39
CA VAL A 183 4.89 15.15 5.06
C VAL A 183 5.63 15.99 4.03
N LEU A 184 6.41 15.34 3.16
CA LEU A 184 6.85 15.94 1.90
C LEU A 184 5.74 15.68 0.89
N GLU A 185 5.23 16.72 0.26
CA GLU A 185 4.24 16.63 -0.80
C GLU A 185 4.81 17.20 -2.09
N GLU A 186 4.86 16.36 -3.11
CA GLU A 186 5.48 16.65 -4.39
C GLU A 186 4.52 17.31 -5.38
N GLN A 187 3.21 17.23 -5.14
CA GLN A 187 2.17 17.74 -6.02
C GLN A 187 1.31 18.80 -5.31
N PRO A 188 0.60 19.67 -6.06
CA PRO A 188 -0.35 20.57 -5.44
C PRO A 188 -1.42 19.82 -4.64
N ALA A 189 -1.59 20.16 -3.36
CA ALA A 189 -2.42 19.40 -2.44
C ALA A 189 -3.12 20.27 -1.39
N LYS A 190 -4.10 19.68 -0.70
CA LYS A 190 -4.83 20.25 0.43
C LYS A 190 -4.66 19.34 1.64
N PRO A 191 -3.81 19.66 2.62
CA PRO A 191 -3.51 18.75 3.74
C PRO A 191 -4.58 18.72 4.85
N LYS A 192 -5.57 19.63 4.82
CA LYS A 192 -6.62 19.71 5.84
C LYS A 192 -7.42 18.41 6.03
N PRO A 193 -7.74 17.60 4.99
CA PRO A 193 -8.48 16.35 5.13
C PRO A 193 -7.62 15.15 5.56
N ILE A 194 -6.35 15.33 5.91
CA ILE A 194 -5.53 14.23 6.47
C ILE A 194 -6.11 13.81 7.82
N GLU A 195 -6.25 12.50 8.02
CA GLU A 195 -6.85 11.94 9.24
C GLU A 195 -6.01 10.80 9.81
N ILE A 196 -5.83 10.79 11.13
CA ILE A 196 -5.32 9.62 11.85
C ILE A 196 -6.49 8.71 12.19
N LEU A 197 -6.37 7.44 11.84
CA LEU A 197 -7.41 6.42 11.97
C LEU A 197 -6.97 5.31 12.90
N ILE A 198 -7.93 4.80 13.66
CA ILE A 198 -7.83 3.50 14.31
C ILE A 198 -8.41 2.45 13.35
N VAL A 199 -7.67 1.34 13.16
CA VAL A 199 -8.08 0.24 12.29
C VAL A 199 -8.65 -0.89 13.14
N ASN A 200 -9.97 -1.08 13.07
CA ASN A 200 -10.63 -2.21 13.70
C ASN A 200 -10.49 -3.47 12.82
N ARG A 201 -10.03 -4.56 13.42
CA ARG A 201 -9.92 -5.89 12.79
C ARG A 201 -11.00 -6.83 13.32
N ASP A 202 -12.25 -6.45 13.14
CA ASP A 202 -13.38 -7.27 13.59
C ASP A 202 -13.76 -8.33 12.56
N THR A 203 -13.62 -8.01 11.26
CA THR A 203 -13.82 -8.98 10.19
C THR A 203 -12.51 -9.73 9.93
N ILE A 204 -12.53 -11.05 10.10
CA ILE A 204 -11.41 -11.95 9.84
C ILE A 204 -11.82 -12.94 8.76
N CYS A 205 -10.93 -13.15 7.79
CA CYS A 205 -11.17 -14.07 6.69
C CYS A 205 -10.08 -15.13 6.58
N SER A 206 -10.44 -16.27 6.02
CA SER A 206 -9.52 -17.34 5.64
C SER A 206 -9.96 -17.91 4.30
N VAL A 207 -9.02 -18.05 3.36
CA VAL A 207 -9.26 -18.61 2.03
C VAL A 207 -8.21 -19.67 1.78
N ILE A 208 -8.65 -20.90 1.57
CA ILE A 208 -7.76 -22.04 1.32
C ILE A 208 -8.39 -23.00 0.33
N THR A 209 -7.56 -23.65 -0.47
CA THR A 209 -8.02 -24.57 -1.53
C THR A 209 -7.50 -25.98 -1.29
N GLU A 210 -8.12 -26.95 -1.96
CA GLU A 210 -7.71 -28.36 -1.88
C GLU A 210 -6.30 -28.66 -2.43
N TYR A 211 -5.67 -27.73 -3.15
CA TYR A 211 -4.29 -27.91 -3.64
C TYR A 211 -3.23 -27.29 -2.72
N HIS A 212 -3.65 -26.53 -1.69
CA HIS A 212 -2.68 -26.03 -0.72
C HIS A 212 -2.12 -27.18 0.11
N PRO A 213 -0.79 -27.27 0.25
CA PRO A 213 -0.21 -28.22 1.17
C PRO A 213 -0.62 -27.85 2.61
N PRO A 214 -0.56 -28.82 3.53
CA PRO A 214 -0.76 -28.53 4.93
C PRO A 214 0.25 -27.53 5.48
N ASN A 215 -0.07 -26.96 6.65
CA ASN A 215 0.77 -25.95 7.29
C ASN A 215 2.20 -26.48 7.53
N VAL A 216 3.22 -25.64 7.31
CA VAL A 216 4.62 -26.00 7.54
C VAL A 216 4.87 -26.42 9.00
N ASN A 217 4.12 -25.87 9.95
CA ASN A 217 4.20 -26.21 11.37
C ASN A 217 3.68 -27.63 11.68
N SER A 218 3.04 -28.30 10.72
CA SER A 218 2.69 -29.73 10.84
C SER A 218 3.89 -30.66 10.68
N TRP A 219 5.07 -30.13 10.38
CA TRP A 219 6.31 -30.88 10.19
C TRP A 219 7.38 -30.43 11.18
N ALA A 220 8.10 -31.38 11.77
CA ALA A 220 9.29 -31.13 12.57
C ALA A 220 10.51 -31.74 11.88
N ARG A 221 11.66 -31.08 11.98
CA ARG A 221 12.92 -31.63 11.48
C ARG A 221 13.70 -32.24 12.65
N LYS A 222 13.97 -33.54 12.58
CA LYS A 222 14.81 -34.25 13.54
C LYS A 222 15.84 -35.08 12.79
N ASP A 223 17.12 -34.91 13.12
CA ASP A 223 18.25 -35.59 12.47
C ASP A 223 18.29 -35.40 10.95
N GLY A 224 17.95 -34.18 10.49
CA GLY A 224 17.91 -33.86 9.06
C GLY A 224 16.66 -34.33 8.33
N ILE A 225 15.81 -35.17 8.95
CA ILE A 225 14.62 -35.78 8.36
C ILE A 225 13.36 -35.01 8.81
N PHE A 226 12.47 -34.71 7.86
CA PHE A 226 11.14 -34.16 8.16
C PHE A 226 10.22 -35.27 8.64
N ARG A 227 9.59 -35.06 9.80
CA ARG A 227 8.59 -35.97 10.37
C ARG A 227 7.30 -35.20 10.63
N PRO A 228 6.13 -35.82 10.38
CA PRO A 228 4.86 -35.24 10.75
C PRO A 228 4.81 -35.06 12.28
N VAL A 229 4.30 -33.92 12.74
CA VAL A 229 4.06 -33.65 14.18
C VAL A 229 2.76 -34.32 14.64
N PHE A 230 1.84 -34.56 13.70
CA PHE A 230 0.52 -35.16 13.94
C PHE A 230 0.30 -36.37 13.02
N ASP A 231 -0.44 -37.37 13.51
CA ASP A 231 -0.74 -38.60 12.76
C ASP A 231 -1.53 -38.36 11.46
N VAL A 232 -2.33 -37.28 11.43
CA VAL A 232 -3.12 -36.89 10.26
C VAL A 232 -2.82 -35.44 9.93
N ILE A 233 -2.03 -35.22 8.88
CA ILE A 233 -1.77 -33.89 8.36
C ILE A 233 -2.86 -33.55 7.33
N LYS A 234 -3.72 -32.57 7.66
CA LYS A 234 -4.73 -32.03 6.73
C LYS A 234 -4.55 -30.53 6.57
N THR A 235 -4.85 -30.07 5.36
CA THR A 235 -4.98 -28.66 5.04
C THR A 235 -6.22 -28.10 5.76
N SER A 236 -6.12 -26.92 6.36
CA SER A 236 -7.20 -26.33 7.14
C SER A 236 -7.24 -24.80 7.01
N ALA A 237 -8.44 -24.24 7.09
CA ALA A 237 -8.65 -22.81 7.18
C ALA A 237 -8.50 -22.38 8.63
N ASP A 238 -7.40 -21.72 8.95
CA ASP A 238 -7.13 -21.18 10.28
C ASP A 238 -7.73 -19.78 10.43
N ILE A 239 -8.38 -19.55 11.57
CA ILE A 239 -8.96 -18.27 11.96
C ILE A 239 -8.50 -17.92 13.37
N LYS A 240 -8.11 -16.65 13.56
CA LYS A 240 -7.71 -16.11 14.86
C LYS A 240 -8.21 -14.69 15.02
N CYS A 241 -9.12 -14.50 15.98
CA CYS A 241 -9.61 -13.19 16.36
C CYS A 241 -8.54 -12.40 17.14
N PRO A 242 -8.45 -11.07 16.96
CA PRO A 242 -7.49 -10.24 17.67
C PRO A 242 -7.94 -9.97 19.12
N LYS A 243 -6.97 -9.70 20.00
CA LYS A 243 -7.19 -9.10 21.34
C LYS A 243 -8.32 -9.75 22.17
N HIS A 244 -8.27 -11.06 22.33
CA HIS A 244 -9.24 -11.86 23.10
C HIS A 244 -10.68 -11.88 22.58
N LYS A 245 -10.96 -11.20 21.45
CA LYS A 245 -12.27 -11.30 20.79
C LYS A 245 -12.54 -12.75 20.41
N LYS A 246 -13.81 -13.11 20.39
CA LYS A 246 -14.31 -14.41 19.95
C LYS A 246 -15.10 -14.25 18.68
N VAL A 247 -15.18 -15.31 17.89
CA VAL A 247 -16.10 -15.36 16.75
C VAL A 247 -17.53 -15.28 17.27
N VAL A 248 -18.21 -14.20 16.92
CA VAL A 248 -19.62 -13.96 17.30
C VAL A 248 -20.58 -14.20 16.14
N VAL A 249 -20.11 -14.10 14.90
CA VAL A 249 -20.92 -14.33 13.69
C VAL A 249 -20.05 -14.93 12.60
N VAL A 250 -20.58 -15.92 11.87
CA VAL A 250 -20.07 -16.34 10.56
C VAL A 250 -20.85 -15.58 9.48
N GLU A 251 -20.24 -14.54 8.92
CA GLU A 251 -20.87 -13.66 7.93
C GLU A 251 -20.96 -14.34 6.57
N PHE A 252 -19.94 -15.10 6.20
CA PHE A 252 -19.88 -15.86 4.95
C PHE A 252 -19.08 -17.16 5.14
N ALA A 253 -19.54 -18.23 4.51
CA ALA A 253 -18.78 -19.47 4.39
C ALA A 253 -19.21 -20.20 3.11
N SER A 254 -18.24 -20.57 2.29
CA SER A 254 -18.48 -21.31 1.05
C SER A 254 -17.41 -22.35 0.83
N PHE A 255 -17.82 -23.59 0.53
CA PHE A 255 -16.93 -24.67 0.11
C PHE A 255 -17.31 -25.10 -1.30
N GLY A 256 -16.55 -24.63 -2.28
CA GLY A 256 -16.88 -24.74 -3.70
C GLY A 256 -16.01 -23.84 -4.56
N ASP A 257 -16.59 -22.94 -5.34
CA ASP A 257 -15.89 -21.96 -6.19
C ASP A 257 -16.18 -20.49 -5.80
N PRO A 258 -16.09 -20.09 -4.51
CA PRO A 258 -16.31 -18.71 -4.11
C PRO A 258 -15.35 -17.74 -4.80
N ALA A 259 -15.82 -16.52 -5.01
CA ALA A 259 -15.03 -15.42 -5.59
C ALA A 259 -15.05 -14.18 -4.68
N GLY A 260 -14.19 -13.22 -5.01
CA GLY A 260 -14.08 -11.95 -4.28
C GLY A 260 -12.93 -11.93 -3.27
N ILE A 261 -12.97 -10.92 -2.40
CA ILE A 261 -11.94 -10.65 -1.38
C ILE A 261 -12.59 -10.56 0.00
N CYS A 262 -11.77 -10.61 1.04
CA CYS A 262 -12.24 -10.47 2.43
C CYS A 262 -13.09 -9.20 2.60
N GLY A 263 -14.30 -9.36 3.14
CA GLY A 263 -15.30 -8.29 3.27
C GLY A 263 -16.30 -8.21 2.10
N SER A 264 -16.06 -8.92 1.00
CA SER A 264 -16.90 -8.90 -0.20
C SER A 264 -16.86 -10.24 -0.95
N PHE A 265 -16.88 -11.35 -0.21
CA PHE A 265 -17.01 -12.67 -0.83
C PHE A 265 -18.40 -12.86 -1.42
N VAL A 266 -18.44 -13.60 -2.53
CA VAL A 266 -19.67 -14.01 -3.19
C VAL A 266 -19.64 -15.52 -3.44
N LEU A 267 -20.83 -16.12 -3.45
CA LEU A 267 -21.00 -17.50 -3.83
C LEU A 267 -20.68 -17.66 -5.33
N GLY A 268 -19.99 -18.74 -5.68
CA GLY A 268 -19.81 -19.14 -7.07
C GLY A 268 -20.94 -20.04 -7.57
N LYS A 269 -20.70 -20.77 -8.66
CA LYS A 269 -21.68 -21.70 -9.25
C LYS A 269 -21.84 -22.98 -8.42
N CYS A 270 -20.81 -23.31 -7.66
CA CYS A 270 -20.72 -24.45 -6.78
C CYS A 270 -20.55 -23.98 -5.33
N ASN A 271 -21.44 -24.41 -4.44
CA ASN A 271 -21.28 -24.22 -3.02
C ASN A 271 -21.95 -25.36 -2.25
N SER A 272 -21.29 -25.84 -1.19
CA SER A 272 -21.94 -26.72 -0.22
C SER A 272 -22.92 -25.93 0.66
N PRO A 273 -24.20 -26.34 0.76
CA PRO A 273 -25.18 -25.62 1.59
C PRO A 273 -24.87 -25.69 3.09
N VAL A 274 -24.09 -26.70 3.53
CA VAL A 274 -23.73 -26.88 4.93
C VAL A 274 -22.45 -26.13 5.32
N SER A 275 -21.81 -25.41 4.40
CA SER A 275 -20.55 -24.71 4.66
C SER A 275 -20.61 -23.78 5.88
N LYS A 276 -21.69 -23.01 6.02
CA LYS A 276 -21.88 -22.11 7.15
C LYS A 276 -22.04 -22.87 8.47
N GLU A 277 -22.89 -23.89 8.51
CA GLU A 277 -23.12 -24.73 9.71
C GLU A 277 -21.81 -25.37 10.20
N ILE A 278 -21.01 -25.92 9.28
CA ILE A 278 -19.74 -26.57 9.62
C ILE A 278 -18.74 -25.56 10.21
N VAL A 279 -18.64 -24.37 9.62
CA VAL A 279 -17.77 -23.30 10.14
C VAL A 279 -18.27 -22.85 11.52
N GLU A 280 -19.58 -22.68 11.69
CA GLU A 280 -20.16 -22.29 12.97
C GLU A 280 -19.82 -23.29 14.09
N GLN A 281 -19.97 -24.59 13.82
CA GLN A 281 -19.59 -25.68 14.74
C GLN A 281 -18.11 -25.62 15.16
N HIS A 282 -17.22 -25.26 14.23
CA HIS A 282 -15.79 -25.20 14.53
C HIS A 282 -15.38 -23.91 15.23
N CYS A 283 -16.01 -22.77 14.91
CA CYS A 283 -15.48 -21.45 15.22
C CYS A 283 -16.27 -20.63 16.22
N MET A 284 -17.59 -20.79 16.32
CA MET A 284 -18.43 -19.92 17.15
C MET A 284 -17.99 -19.93 18.62
N GLY A 285 -17.91 -18.75 19.22
CA GLY A 285 -17.52 -18.55 20.62
C GLY A 285 -16.02 -18.78 20.92
N LYS A 286 -15.21 -19.12 19.92
CA LYS A 286 -13.76 -19.37 20.09
C LYS A 286 -12.93 -18.16 19.65
N ILE A 287 -11.77 -17.99 20.29
CA ILE A 287 -10.77 -16.98 19.91
C ILE A 287 -10.01 -17.43 18.66
N SER A 288 -9.78 -18.74 18.54
CA SER A 288 -9.16 -19.35 17.36
C SER A 288 -9.82 -20.68 17.06
N CYS A 289 -9.89 -21.02 15.78
CA CYS A 289 -10.42 -22.27 15.27
C CYS A 289 -9.68 -22.66 13.99
N SER A 290 -9.70 -23.94 13.67
CA SER A 290 -9.19 -24.48 12.43
C SER A 290 -10.28 -25.35 11.81
N VAL A 291 -10.65 -25.06 10.56
CA VAL A 291 -11.67 -25.82 9.82
C VAL A 291 -10.97 -26.71 8.80
N PRO A 292 -10.97 -28.04 8.96
CA PRO A 292 -10.28 -28.92 8.04
C PRO A 292 -10.93 -28.89 6.65
N ILE A 293 -10.11 -28.94 5.59
CA ILE A 293 -10.62 -29.10 4.23
C ILE A 293 -10.84 -30.60 3.97
N ASP A 294 -12.05 -31.07 4.25
CA ASP A 294 -12.42 -32.47 4.06
C ASP A 294 -13.76 -32.56 3.34
N ARG A 295 -13.77 -33.16 2.14
CA ARG A 295 -15.01 -33.31 1.36
C ARG A 295 -16.11 -34.02 2.15
N LYS A 296 -15.76 -34.94 3.05
CA LYS A 296 -16.73 -35.72 3.83
C LYS A 296 -17.53 -34.86 4.81
N ILE A 297 -16.92 -33.85 5.43
CA ILE A 297 -17.62 -32.99 6.40
C ILE A 297 -18.55 -31.99 5.71
N PHE A 298 -18.24 -31.61 4.47
CA PHE A 298 -19.04 -30.68 3.67
C PHE A 298 -20.05 -31.37 2.73
N SER A 299 -20.13 -32.71 2.73
CA SER A 299 -21.01 -33.48 1.85
C SER A 299 -22.03 -34.27 2.67
N ARG A 300 -23.11 -33.63 3.12
CA ARG A 300 -24.22 -34.29 3.83
C ARG A 300 -25.40 -34.71 2.93
N LYS A 301 -25.48 -34.19 1.70
CA LYS A 301 -26.49 -34.53 0.70
C LYS A 301 -25.82 -34.64 -0.67
N ASN A 302 -26.29 -35.57 -1.49
CA ASN A 302 -25.87 -35.76 -2.89
C ASN A 302 -26.11 -34.47 -3.71
N GLU A 303 -25.21 -33.49 -3.62
CA GLU A 303 -25.44 -32.16 -4.19
C GLU A 303 -24.23 -31.63 -4.96
N GLY A 304 -24.44 -31.48 -6.27
CA GLY A 304 -24.20 -30.25 -7.03
C GLY A 304 -22.80 -29.96 -7.56
N CYS A 305 -21.75 -30.52 -6.97
CA CYS A 305 -20.37 -30.15 -7.33
C CYS A 305 -19.42 -31.32 -7.62
N PRO A 306 -19.74 -32.21 -8.59
CA PRO A 306 -18.73 -33.12 -9.13
C PRO A 306 -17.68 -32.34 -9.94
N ASP A 307 -16.44 -32.81 -9.91
CA ASP A 307 -15.35 -32.45 -10.83
C ASP A 307 -14.70 -31.06 -10.76
N ILE A 308 -14.86 -30.33 -9.65
CA ILE A 308 -14.00 -29.16 -9.37
C ILE A 308 -13.13 -29.37 -8.13
N LYS A 309 -11.98 -28.71 -8.12
CA LYS A 309 -11.18 -28.49 -6.90
C LYS A 309 -11.82 -27.37 -6.10
N LYS A 310 -12.09 -27.64 -4.82
CA LYS A 310 -12.89 -26.75 -3.97
C LYS A 310 -12.00 -25.79 -3.19
N THR A 311 -12.55 -24.61 -2.96
CA THR A 311 -12.01 -23.55 -2.12
C THR A 311 -12.94 -23.36 -0.94
N LEU A 312 -12.38 -23.37 0.27
CA LEU A 312 -13.04 -22.95 1.50
C LEU A 312 -12.73 -21.47 1.73
N ALA A 313 -13.72 -20.61 1.54
CA ALA A 313 -13.66 -19.20 1.90
C ALA A 313 -14.55 -18.96 3.12
N ILE A 314 -13.98 -18.35 4.16
CA ILE A 314 -14.64 -18.05 5.43
C ILE A 314 -14.47 -16.57 5.75
N GLN A 315 -15.54 -15.93 6.19
CA GLN A 315 -15.54 -14.59 6.79
C GLN A 315 -16.31 -14.64 8.11
N VAL A 316 -15.66 -14.20 9.17
CA VAL A 316 -16.23 -14.13 10.51
C VAL A 316 -16.12 -12.72 11.07
N LYS A 317 -17.04 -12.40 11.97
CA LYS A 317 -16.96 -11.22 12.83
C LYS A 317 -16.51 -11.61 14.22
N CYS A 318 -15.51 -10.91 14.72
CA CYS A 318 -14.93 -11.05 16.04
C CYS A 318 -15.37 -9.88 16.92
N ALA A 319 -15.88 -10.18 18.11
CA ALA A 319 -16.22 -9.17 19.12
C ALA A 319 -15.84 -9.68 20.53
N ILE A 320 -15.89 -8.78 21.52
CA ILE A 320 -15.62 -9.12 22.93
C ILE A 320 -16.74 -9.99 23.47
#